data_AF-A0A3B8WQE7-F1
#
_entry.id   AF-A0A3B8WQE7-F1
#
_cell.length_a   1.000
_cell.length_b   1.000
_cell.length_c   1.000
_cell.angle_alpha   90.00
_cell.angle_beta   90.00
_cell.angle_gamma   90.00
#
_symmetry.space_group_name_H-M   'P 1'
#
loop_
_entity.id
_entity.type
_entity.pdbx_description
1 polymer ?
#
loop_
_entity_poly.entity_id
_entity_poly.type
_entity_poly.pdbx_seq_one_letter_code
_entity_poly.pdbx_strand_id
1 'polypeptide(L)'
;KNKKKSLEFSDFAAIKELVLYRKWVNVGGQVIPEAKLEELFLRIKDTSIKTWKQVHQFYDECQKMYDSYKASYSIYLLEYLYSRKIEEFTDDIWEDIKADVLLISNEMYSSALTSRMKDYDDEFRMITFRNAREMNAVLSSIVDNEFLGEMKKSTQAFDKALEPLFAKLIAEK
;
A
#
# COMPACT_ATOMS: atom_id res chain seq x y z
N LYS A 1 1.93 -11.76 -15.94
CA LYS A 1 2.28 -13.08 -15.33
C LYS A 1 3.76 -13.06 -14.97
N ASN A 2 4.10 -12.69 -13.74
CA ASN A 2 5.39 -13.03 -13.13
C ASN A 2 5.05 -13.81 -11.86
N LYS A 3 5.06 -15.13 -11.96
CA LYS A 3 4.86 -16.05 -10.82
C LYS A 3 6.20 -16.24 -10.09
N LYS A 4 6.92 -15.17 -9.76
CA LYS A 4 8.05 -15.29 -8.84
C LYS A 4 7.43 -15.36 -7.44
N LYS A 5 7.61 -16.49 -6.75
CA LYS A 5 7.02 -16.74 -5.42
C LYS A 5 7.74 -15.99 -4.29
N SER A 6 8.89 -15.35 -4.58
CA SER A 6 9.65 -14.56 -3.62
C SER A 6 10.49 -13.51 -4.34
N LEU A 7 10.75 -12.40 -3.66
CA LEU A 7 11.71 -11.36 -4.04
C LEU A 7 13.13 -11.84 -3.67
N GLU A 8 14.11 -11.53 -4.52
CA GLU A 8 15.54 -11.83 -4.33
C GLU A 8 16.35 -10.53 -4.48
N PHE A 9 17.60 -10.51 -4.00
CA PHE A 9 18.39 -9.28 -4.03
C PHE A 9 18.64 -8.74 -5.47
N SER A 10 18.71 -9.63 -6.45
CA SER A 10 18.82 -9.27 -7.88
C SER A 10 17.62 -8.46 -8.39
N ASP A 11 16.46 -8.60 -7.74
CA ASP A 11 15.25 -7.85 -8.12
C ASP A 11 15.40 -6.36 -7.80
N PHE A 12 16.20 -5.98 -6.79
CA PHE A 12 16.48 -4.56 -6.51
C PHE A 12 17.25 -3.89 -7.66
N ALA A 13 18.22 -4.59 -8.26
CA ALA A 13 18.94 -4.07 -9.42
C ALA A 13 17.97 -3.80 -10.59
N ALA A 14 17.06 -4.72 -10.87
CA ALA A 14 16.04 -4.53 -11.90
C ALA A 14 15.09 -3.36 -11.60
N ILE A 15 14.72 -3.15 -10.33
CA ILE A 15 13.86 -2.03 -9.92
C ILE A 15 14.60 -0.69 -10.00
N LYS A 16 15.92 -0.66 -9.76
CA LYS A 16 16.74 0.56 -9.87
C LYS A 16 16.87 1.08 -11.30
N GLU A 17 16.76 0.21 -12.30
CA GLU A 17 16.71 0.62 -13.71
C GLU A 17 15.38 1.29 -14.09
N LEU A 18 14.35 1.22 -13.24
CA LEU A 18 13.10 1.93 -13.48
C LEU A 18 13.26 3.43 -13.25
N VAL A 19 12.48 4.20 -14.01
CA VAL A 19 12.42 5.66 -13.84
C VAL A 19 11.93 6.00 -12.43
N LEU A 20 12.76 6.72 -11.68
CA LEU A 20 12.41 7.24 -10.37
C LEU A 20 11.56 8.50 -10.49
N TYR A 21 10.29 8.40 -10.10
CA TYR A 21 9.40 9.54 -9.97
C TYR A 21 9.25 9.99 -8.52
N ARG A 22 9.57 11.25 -8.24
CA ARG A 22 9.48 11.84 -6.89
C ARG A 22 8.24 12.68 -6.65
N LYS A 23 7.59 13.14 -7.72
CA LYS A 23 6.38 13.95 -7.66
C LYS A 23 5.19 13.17 -8.18
N TRP A 24 4.11 13.16 -7.40
CA TRP A 24 2.93 12.36 -7.63
C TRP A 24 1.69 13.22 -7.43
N VAL A 25 0.67 12.96 -8.25
CA VAL A 25 -0.58 13.73 -8.26
C VAL A 25 -1.77 12.77 -8.26
N ASN A 26 -2.83 13.14 -7.53
CA ASN A 26 -4.09 12.41 -7.55
C ASN A 26 -4.96 12.92 -8.70
N VAL A 27 -5.33 12.02 -9.62
CA VAL A 27 -6.11 12.29 -10.82
C VAL A 27 -7.46 11.57 -10.77
N GLY A 28 -8.24 11.81 -9.72
CA GLY A 28 -9.60 11.30 -9.59
C GLY A 28 -9.67 9.86 -9.06
N GLY A 29 -8.87 9.55 -8.05
CA GLY A 29 -8.84 8.24 -7.40
C GLY A 29 -7.66 7.35 -7.80
N GLN A 30 -6.88 7.79 -8.80
CA GLN A 30 -5.60 7.19 -9.14
C GLN A 30 -4.46 8.16 -8.82
N VAL A 31 -3.36 7.65 -8.28
CA VAL A 31 -2.15 8.43 -8.04
C VAL A 31 -1.13 8.08 -9.12
N ILE A 32 -0.72 9.06 -9.92
CA ILE A 32 0.25 8.88 -11.01
C ILE A 32 1.42 9.86 -10.88
N PRO A 33 2.59 9.57 -11.48
CA PRO A 33 3.67 10.54 -11.56
C PRO A 33 3.24 11.81 -12.29
N GLU A 34 3.67 12.98 -11.78
CA GLU A 34 3.38 14.28 -12.42
C GLU A 34 3.84 14.30 -13.89
N ALA A 35 5.02 13.74 -14.16
CA ALA A 35 5.55 13.61 -15.52
C ALA A 35 4.65 12.79 -16.47
N LYS A 36 3.89 11.80 -15.96
CA LYS A 36 2.92 11.04 -16.75
C LYS A 36 1.66 11.84 -17.04
N LEU A 37 1.25 12.71 -16.11
CA LEU A 37 0.17 13.65 -16.37
C LEU A 37 0.56 14.68 -17.44
N GLU A 38 1.80 15.18 -17.39
CA GLU A 38 2.35 16.07 -18.42
C GLU A 38 2.42 15.37 -19.79
N GLU A 39 2.87 14.11 -19.83
CA GLU A 39 2.86 13.27 -21.04
C GLU A 39 1.44 13.18 -21.64
N LEU A 40 0.43 12.92 -20.79
CA LEU A 40 -0.97 12.87 -21.23
C LEU A 40 -1.41 14.20 -21.85
N PHE A 41 -1.08 15.33 -21.22
CA PHE A 41 -1.43 16.65 -21.75
C PHE A 41 -0.76 16.95 -23.08
N LEU A 42 0.51 16.57 -23.25
CA LEU A 42 1.21 16.71 -24.53
C LEU A 42 0.55 15.87 -25.62
N ARG A 43 0.22 14.61 -25.33
CA ARG A 43 -0.45 13.70 -26.27
C ARG A 43 -1.87 14.13 -26.65
N ILE A 44 -2.54 14.89 -25.78
CA ILE A 44 -3.84 15.51 -26.13
C ILE A 44 -3.60 16.72 -27.05
N LYS A 45 -2.62 17.57 -26.71
CA LYS A 45 -2.30 18.79 -27.50
C LYS A 45 -1.80 18.47 -28.90
N ASP A 46 -0.98 17.42 -29.06
CA ASP A 46 -0.46 16.98 -30.37
C ASP A 46 -1.47 16.12 -31.16
N THR A 47 -2.67 15.90 -30.60
CA THR A 47 -3.75 15.11 -31.17
C THR A 47 -3.49 13.61 -31.28
N SER A 48 -2.47 13.06 -30.61
CA SER A 48 -2.27 11.60 -30.50
C SER A 48 -3.40 10.91 -29.71
N ILE A 49 -3.93 11.61 -28.70
CA ILE A 49 -5.12 11.22 -27.92
C ILE A 49 -6.25 12.18 -28.29
N LYS A 50 -7.31 11.65 -28.91
CA LYS A 50 -8.46 12.43 -29.41
C LYS A 50 -9.77 12.11 -28.71
N THR A 51 -9.80 11.05 -27.88
CA THR A 51 -11.03 10.53 -27.29
C THR A 51 -10.85 10.21 -25.82
N TRP A 52 -11.94 10.30 -25.05
CA TRP A 52 -11.97 9.87 -23.65
C TRP A 52 -11.55 8.40 -23.46
N LYS A 53 -11.90 7.53 -24.40
CA LYS A 53 -11.49 6.12 -24.38
C LYS A 53 -9.95 5.98 -24.36
N GLN A 54 -9.25 6.79 -25.14
CA GLN A 54 -7.78 6.78 -25.17
C GLN A 54 -7.17 7.38 -23.90
N VAL A 55 -7.82 8.37 -23.28
CA VAL A 55 -7.41 8.87 -21.95
C VAL A 55 -7.52 7.77 -20.90
N HIS A 56 -8.65 7.03 -20.87
CA HIS A 56 -8.80 5.90 -19.94
C HIS A 56 -7.78 4.79 -20.21
N GLN A 57 -7.47 4.51 -21.48
CA GLN A 57 -6.42 3.55 -21.81
C GLN A 57 -5.04 4.00 -21.28
N PHE A 58 -4.73 5.28 -21.33
CA PHE A 58 -3.49 5.82 -20.74
C PHE A 58 -3.46 5.62 -19.21
N TYR A 59 -4.59 5.83 -18.53
CA TYR A 59 -4.70 5.56 -17.09
C TYR A 59 -4.57 4.07 -16.76
N ASP A 60 -5.11 3.18 -17.59
CA ASP A 60 -4.92 1.73 -17.46
C ASP A 60 -3.45 1.34 -17.64
N GLU A 61 -2.74 1.98 -18.58
CA GLU A 61 -1.30 1.80 -18.78
C GLU A 61 -0.50 2.29 -17.57
N CYS A 62 -0.85 3.44 -17.00
CA CYS A 62 -0.27 3.92 -15.76
C CYS A 62 -0.53 2.96 -14.59
N GLN A 63 -1.75 2.41 -14.50
CA GLN A 63 -2.12 1.48 -13.43
C GLN A 63 -1.31 0.19 -13.49
N LYS A 64 -1.07 -0.33 -14.69
CA LYS A 64 -0.22 -1.53 -14.89
C LYS A 64 1.21 -1.32 -14.40
N MET A 65 1.72 -0.10 -14.47
CA MET A 65 3.08 0.26 -14.05
C MET A 65 3.16 0.79 -12.62
N TYR A 66 2.03 0.99 -11.96
CA TYR A 66 1.96 1.65 -10.65
C TYR A 66 2.81 0.94 -9.60
N ASP A 67 2.72 -0.39 -9.50
CA ASP A 67 3.50 -1.16 -8.53
C ASP A 67 5.01 -1.04 -8.78
N SER A 68 5.44 -1.00 -10.04
CA SER A 68 6.83 -0.82 -10.42
C SER A 68 7.36 0.56 -10.04
N TYR A 69 6.59 1.61 -10.32
CA TYR A 69 6.97 2.98 -9.94
C TYR A 69 6.99 3.15 -8.41
N LYS A 70 6.01 2.56 -7.72
CA LYS A 70 5.94 2.55 -6.25
C LYS A 70 7.14 1.83 -5.66
N ALA A 71 7.54 0.68 -6.20
CA ALA A 71 8.70 -0.07 -5.73
C ALA A 71 10.00 0.72 -5.88
N SER A 72 10.23 1.36 -7.04
CA SER A 72 11.40 2.22 -7.26
C SER A 72 11.44 3.39 -6.27
N TYR A 73 10.28 4.03 -6.04
CA TYR A 73 10.19 5.10 -5.04
C TYR A 73 10.41 4.61 -3.60
N SER A 74 9.91 3.42 -3.24
CA SER A 74 10.15 2.82 -1.93
C SER A 74 11.62 2.53 -1.68
N ILE A 75 12.36 2.01 -2.66
CA ILE A 75 13.82 1.81 -2.54
C ILE A 75 14.50 3.15 -2.29
N TYR A 76 14.18 4.17 -3.08
CA TYR A 76 14.73 5.51 -2.90
C TYR A 76 14.46 6.06 -1.48
N LEU A 77 13.26 5.86 -0.95
CA LEU A 77 12.91 6.28 0.41
C LEU A 77 13.73 5.55 1.46
N LEU A 78 13.90 4.23 1.35
CA LEU A 78 14.74 3.47 2.27
C LEU A 78 16.19 3.95 2.23
N GLU A 79 16.76 4.11 1.03
CA GLU A 79 18.13 4.60 0.88
C GLU A 79 18.31 6.01 1.45
N TYR A 80 17.29 6.86 1.29
CA TYR A 80 17.27 8.21 1.85
C TYR A 80 17.20 8.18 3.39
N LEU A 81 16.31 7.37 3.97
CA LEU A 81 16.11 7.27 5.42
C LEU A 81 17.37 6.74 6.13
N TYR A 82 17.97 5.68 5.60
CA TYR A 82 19.19 5.09 6.17
C TYR A 82 20.48 5.75 5.69
N SER A 83 20.39 6.73 4.79
CA SER A 83 21.54 7.46 4.20
C SER A 83 22.62 6.53 3.61
N ARG A 84 22.18 5.40 3.05
CA ARG A 84 23.03 4.33 2.51
C ARG A 84 22.35 3.66 1.34
N LYS A 85 23.11 3.04 0.45
CA LYS A 85 22.51 2.27 -0.64
C LYS A 85 21.95 0.96 -0.12
N ILE A 86 20.90 0.44 -0.76
CA ILE A 86 20.25 -0.81 -0.33
C ILE A 86 21.22 -2.01 -0.34
N GLU A 87 22.22 -2.00 -1.24
CA GLU A 87 23.32 -2.98 -1.29
C GLU A 87 24.18 -2.97 0.00
N GLU A 88 24.25 -1.83 0.68
CA GLU A 88 25.04 -1.60 1.88
C GLU A 88 24.25 -1.89 3.17
N PHE A 89 22.96 -2.25 3.06
CA PHE A 89 22.10 -2.51 4.22
C PHE A 89 22.55 -3.75 4.97
N THR A 90 22.94 -3.58 6.21
CA THR A 90 23.37 -4.66 7.10
C THR A 90 22.18 -5.40 7.68
N ASP A 91 22.41 -6.57 8.29
CA ASP A 91 21.35 -7.42 8.83
C ASP A 91 20.52 -6.70 9.90
N ASP A 92 21.15 -5.85 10.71
CA ASP A 92 20.49 -4.98 11.70
C ASP A 92 19.52 -3.98 11.05
N ILE A 93 19.86 -3.42 9.88
CA ILE A 93 18.96 -2.53 9.14
C ILE A 93 17.74 -3.30 8.62
N TRP A 94 17.93 -4.52 8.11
CA TRP A 94 16.81 -5.33 7.63
C TRP A 94 15.88 -5.78 8.76
N GLU A 95 16.43 -6.12 9.92
CA GLU A 95 15.63 -6.43 11.12
C GLU A 95 14.88 -5.19 11.64
N ASP A 96 15.49 -4.00 11.60
CA ASP A 96 14.84 -2.73 11.95
C ASP A 96 13.66 -2.43 11.01
N ILE A 97 13.86 -2.53 9.69
CA ILE A 97 12.80 -2.36 8.69
C ILE A 97 11.67 -3.39 8.91
N LYS A 98 12.01 -4.65 9.20
CA LYS A 98 11.02 -5.70 9.48
C LYS A 98 10.19 -5.35 10.72
N ALA A 99 10.84 -4.91 11.80
CA ALA A 99 10.16 -4.51 13.03
C ALA A 99 9.20 -3.33 12.78
N ASP A 100 9.62 -2.32 12.03
CA ASP A 100 8.78 -1.17 11.66
C ASP A 100 7.57 -1.59 10.81
N VAL A 101 7.78 -2.44 9.80
CA VAL A 101 6.67 -2.90 8.95
C VAL A 101 5.65 -3.71 9.77
N LEU A 102 6.12 -4.57 10.68
CA LEU A 102 5.25 -5.32 11.59
C LEU A 102 4.48 -4.39 12.54
N LEU A 103 5.14 -3.38 13.10
CA LEU A 103 4.50 -2.38 13.94
C LEU A 103 3.37 -1.67 13.19
N ILE A 104 3.66 -1.11 12.02
CA ILE A 104 2.67 -0.37 11.21
C ILE A 104 1.53 -1.28 10.76
N SER A 105 1.82 -2.52 10.34
CA SER A 105 0.82 -3.53 9.97
C SER A 105 -0.21 -3.76 11.09
N ASN A 106 0.28 -3.89 12.32
CA ASN A 106 -0.56 -4.08 13.51
C ASN A 106 -1.27 -2.80 13.96
N GLU A 107 -0.63 -1.63 13.82
CA GLU A 107 -1.26 -0.33 14.09
C GLU A 107 -2.42 -0.04 13.14
N MET A 108 -2.30 -0.41 11.86
CA MET A 108 -3.40 -0.26 10.89
C MET A 108 -4.64 -1.06 11.32
N TYR A 109 -4.45 -2.32 11.72
CA TYR A 109 -5.54 -3.14 12.25
C TYR A 109 -6.13 -2.55 13.55
N SER A 110 -5.26 -2.15 14.48
CA SER A 110 -5.67 -1.57 15.77
C SER A 110 -6.44 -0.26 15.58
N SER A 111 -6.03 0.56 14.62
CA SER A 111 -6.70 1.81 14.26
C SER A 111 -8.07 1.57 13.63
N ALA A 112 -8.19 0.57 12.75
CA ALA A 112 -9.48 0.19 12.18
C ALA A 112 -10.44 -0.33 13.27
N LEU A 113 -9.94 -1.17 14.18
CA LEU A 113 -10.70 -1.68 15.32
C LEU A 113 -11.16 -0.53 16.22
N THR A 114 -10.24 0.36 16.63
CA THR A 114 -10.55 1.50 17.49
C THR A 114 -11.54 2.46 16.83
N SER A 115 -11.38 2.71 15.53
CA SER A 115 -12.33 3.54 14.77
C SER A 115 -13.73 2.95 14.76
N ARG A 116 -13.85 1.61 14.72
CA ARG A 116 -15.14 0.91 14.75
C ARG A 116 -15.71 0.80 16.14
N MET A 117 -14.89 0.66 17.18
CA MET A 117 -15.35 0.65 18.58
C MET A 117 -16.09 1.95 18.94
N LYS A 118 -15.70 3.09 18.35
CA LYS A 118 -16.42 4.35 18.51
C LYS A 118 -17.88 4.28 18.07
N ASP A 119 -18.24 3.41 17.13
CA ASP A 119 -19.64 3.24 16.71
C ASP A 119 -20.49 2.59 17.84
N TYR A 120 -19.85 1.94 18.82
CA TYR A 120 -20.49 1.22 19.93
C TYR A 120 -20.36 1.93 21.28
N ASP A 121 -19.20 2.50 21.58
CA ASP A 121 -18.90 3.11 22.88
C ASP A 121 -19.37 4.57 23.00
N ASP A 122 -19.64 5.23 21.87
CA ASP A 122 -20.05 6.63 21.84
C ASP A 122 -21.53 6.79 22.23
N GLU A 123 -21.78 7.41 23.40
CA GLU A 123 -23.14 7.69 23.90
C GLU A 123 -23.98 8.52 22.91
N PHE A 124 -23.36 9.38 22.10
CA PHE A 124 -24.06 10.15 21.07
C PHE A 124 -24.51 9.29 19.89
N ARG A 125 -23.84 8.17 19.61
CA ARG A 125 -24.30 7.22 18.58
C ARG A 125 -25.57 6.48 19.02
N MET A 126 -25.78 6.34 20.33
CA MET A 126 -26.98 5.67 20.86
C MET A 126 -28.26 6.49 20.65
N ILE A 127 -28.17 7.83 20.54
CA ILE A 127 -29.36 8.71 20.46
C ILE A 127 -30.20 8.49 19.20
N THR A 128 -29.61 7.92 18.14
CA THR A 128 -30.31 7.62 16.88
C THR A 128 -31.10 6.32 16.95
N PHE A 129 -30.90 5.51 17.99
CA PHE A 129 -31.60 4.25 18.21
C PHE A 129 -32.62 4.39 19.34
N ARG A 130 -33.74 3.68 19.22
CA ARG A 130 -34.78 3.64 20.26
C ARG A 130 -34.30 2.92 21.53
N ASN A 131 -33.40 1.95 21.39
CA ASN A 131 -32.80 1.17 22.49
C ASN A 131 -31.61 0.34 22.00
N ALA A 132 -30.84 -0.22 22.94
CA ALA A 132 -29.68 -1.07 22.66
C ALA A 132 -30.00 -2.32 21.80
N ARG A 133 -31.23 -2.85 21.87
CA ARG A 133 -31.66 -4.00 21.04
C ARG A 133 -31.73 -3.61 19.56
N GLU A 134 -32.30 -2.45 19.25
CA GLU A 134 -32.34 -1.91 17.88
C GLU A 134 -30.93 -1.58 17.38
N MET A 135 -30.10 -0.94 18.21
CA MET A 135 -28.71 -0.64 17.88
C MET A 135 -27.92 -1.90 17.51
N ASN A 136 -27.98 -2.94 18.34
CA ASN A 136 -27.29 -4.21 18.09
C ASN A 136 -27.84 -4.95 16.86
N ALA A 137 -29.13 -4.80 16.53
CA ALA A 137 -29.71 -5.38 15.32
C ALA A 137 -29.27 -4.67 14.04
N VAL A 138 -29.04 -3.35 14.10
CA VAL A 138 -28.60 -2.53 12.95
C VAL A 138 -27.09 -2.60 12.75
N LEU A 139 -26.32 -2.40 13.82
CA LEU A 139 -24.86 -2.37 13.76
C LEU A 139 -24.23 -3.78 13.70
N SER A 140 -24.98 -4.81 14.13
CA SER A 140 -24.45 -6.14 14.44
C SER A 140 -23.40 -6.11 15.57
N SER A 141 -23.00 -7.27 16.09
CA SER A 141 -21.90 -7.33 17.07
C SER A 141 -20.59 -6.89 16.44
N ILE A 142 -19.75 -6.16 17.18
CA ILE A 142 -18.39 -5.84 16.73
C ILE A 142 -17.56 -7.12 16.48
N VAL A 143 -17.89 -8.20 17.19
CA VAL A 143 -17.26 -9.52 17.04
C VAL A 143 -17.64 -10.19 15.72
N ASP A 144 -18.84 -9.89 15.22
CA ASP A 144 -19.37 -10.44 13.96
C ASP A 144 -19.09 -9.52 12.76
N ASN A 145 -18.27 -8.47 12.95
CA ASN A 145 -17.91 -7.56 11.87
C ASN A 145 -16.97 -8.28 10.87
N GLU A 146 -17.53 -8.70 9.75
CA GLU A 146 -16.83 -9.44 8.69
C GLU A 146 -15.57 -8.71 8.21
N PHE A 147 -15.64 -7.39 8.02
CA PHE A 147 -14.51 -6.56 7.61
C PHE A 147 -13.36 -6.60 8.62
N LEU A 148 -13.62 -6.44 9.92
CA LEU A 148 -12.57 -6.53 10.95
C LEU A 148 -12.00 -7.96 11.05
N GLY A 149 -12.85 -8.97 10.87
CA GLY A 149 -12.42 -10.37 10.81
C GLY A 149 -11.50 -10.67 9.63
N GLU A 150 -11.85 -10.18 8.44
CA GLU A 150 -11.02 -10.30 7.23
C GLU A 150 -9.72 -9.50 7.36
N MET A 151 -9.78 -8.27 7.86
CA MET A 151 -8.61 -7.44 8.07
C MET A 151 -7.64 -8.10 9.05
N LYS A 152 -8.13 -8.65 10.17
CA LYS A 152 -7.29 -9.40 11.12
C LYS A 152 -6.57 -10.58 10.45
N LYS A 153 -7.32 -11.38 9.67
CA LYS A 153 -6.74 -12.52 8.93
C LYS A 153 -5.70 -12.05 7.92
N SER A 154 -5.97 -10.95 7.22
CA SER A 154 -5.07 -10.37 6.23
C SER A 154 -3.78 -9.85 6.86
N THR A 155 -3.88 -9.10 7.97
CA THR A 155 -2.74 -8.63 8.77
C THR A 155 -1.88 -9.81 9.25
N GLN A 156 -2.50 -10.83 9.85
CA GLN A 156 -1.77 -12.02 10.31
C GLN A 156 -1.10 -12.79 9.17
N ALA A 157 -1.75 -12.91 8.01
CA ALA A 157 -1.18 -13.55 6.84
C ALA A 157 -0.02 -12.75 6.25
N PHE A 158 -0.15 -11.42 6.23
CA PHE A 158 0.90 -10.51 5.79
C PHE A 158 2.13 -10.59 6.72
N ASP A 159 1.94 -10.44 8.03
CA ASP A 159 3.02 -10.54 9.03
C ASP A 159 3.77 -11.88 8.92
N LYS A 160 3.02 -12.98 8.78
CA LYS A 160 3.61 -14.32 8.59
C LYS A 160 4.41 -14.45 7.28
N ALA A 161 4.02 -13.71 6.24
CA ALA A 161 4.72 -13.72 4.96
C ALA A 161 6.01 -12.89 4.98
N LEU A 162 6.17 -11.95 5.92
CA LEU A 162 7.39 -11.15 6.07
C LEU A 162 8.55 -12.00 6.60
N GLU A 163 8.29 -12.93 7.52
CA GLU A 163 9.32 -13.80 8.10
C GLU A 163 10.22 -14.49 7.05
N PRO A 164 9.68 -15.30 6.10
CA PRO A 164 10.51 -15.94 5.09
C PRO A 164 11.08 -14.96 4.05
N LEU A 165 10.50 -13.76 3.91
CA LEU A 165 11.01 -12.74 2.99
C LEU A 165 12.28 -12.10 3.55
N PHE A 166 12.23 -11.58 4.78
CA PHE A 166 13.38 -10.93 5.42
C PHE A 166 14.49 -11.93 5.75
N ALA A 167 14.15 -13.16 6.13
CA ALA A 167 15.15 -14.21 6.34
C ALA A 167 16.00 -14.48 5.08
N LYS A 168 15.39 -14.41 3.89
CA LYS A 168 16.13 -14.51 2.63
C LYS A 168 17.00 -13.29 2.35
N LEU A 169 16.46 -12.08 2.56
CA LEU A 169 17.20 -10.84 2.35
C LEU A 169 18.45 -10.75 3.22
N ILE A 170 18.37 -11.29 4.45
CA ILE A 170 19.50 -11.39 5.38
C ILE A 170 20.47 -12.50 4.95
N ALA A 171 19.98 -13.67 4.53
CA ALA A 171 20.83 -14.81 4.19
C ALA A 171 21.49 -14.76 2.79
N GLU A 172 20.98 -13.95 1.86
CA GLU A 172 21.47 -13.86 0.47
C GLU A 172 22.67 -12.90 0.28
N LYS A 173 23.25 -12.37 1.37
CA LYS A 173 24.45 -11.52 1.33
C LYS A 173 25.77 -12.28 1.33
#